data_AF-A0A3D3PH42-F1
#
_entry.id   AF-A0A3D3PH42-F1
#
_cell.length_a   1.000
_cell.length_b   1.000
_cell.length_c   1.000
_cell.angle_alpha   90.00
_cell.angle_beta   90.00
_cell.angle_gamma   90.00
#
_symmetry.space_group_name_H-M   'P 1'
#
loop_
_entity.id
_entity.type
_entity.pdbx_description
1 polymer ?
#
loop_
_entity_poly.entity_id
_entity_poly.type
_entity_poly.pdbx_seq_one_letter_code
_entity_poly.pdbx_strand_id
1 'polypeptide(L)' 'EFMRRMKDMAQVSGGMNFYGSMPDSYNVAINGNHKLIERILNTENEEEQTKLAKQAFDLALLSQGMLTGTELTEFVNRS' A
#
# COMPACT_ATOMS: atom_id res chain seq x y z
N GLU A 1 0.65 -13.39 7.46
CA GLU A 1 1.92 -13.69 8.17
C GLU A 1 2.69 -14.88 7.61
N PHE A 2 2.02 -15.99 7.29
CA PHE A 2 2.62 -17.18 6.67
C PHE A 2 3.37 -16.89 5.35
N MET A 3 2.76 -16.09 4.47
CA MET A 3 3.35 -15.71 3.17
C MET A 3 4.66 -14.92 3.30
N ARG A 4 4.78 -14.07 4.34
CA ARG A 4 6.01 -13.30 4.60
C ARG A 4 7.16 -14.22 5.02
N ARG A 5 6.90 -15.16 5.96
CA ARG A 5 7.90 -16.15 6.40
C ARG A 5 8.37 -17.07 5.28
N MET A 6 7.46 -17.44 4.37
CA MET A 6 7.80 -18.21 3.18
C MET A 6 8.65 -17.41 2.18
N LYS A 7 8.34 -16.13 1.94
CA LYS A 7 9.13 -15.23 1.08
C LYS A 7 10.56 -15.06 1.62
N ASP A 8 10.70 -14.89 2.94
CA ASP A 8 11.99 -14.78 3.62
C ASP A 8 12.83 -16.07 3.47
N MET A 9 12.22 -17.26 3.57
CA MET A 9 12.91 -18.54 3.31
C MET A 9 13.25 -18.78 1.83
N ALA A 10 12.39 -18.33 0.91
CA ALA A 10 12.62 -18.46 -0.53
C ALA A 10 13.80 -17.59 -1.01
N GLN A 11 13.99 -16.41 -0.41
CA GLN A 11 15.14 -15.55 -0.69
C GLN A 11 16.49 -16.19 -0.31
N VAL A 12 16.51 -17.07 0.70
CA VAL A 12 17.74 -17.71 1.19
C VAL A 12 18.06 -19.02 0.43
N SER A 13 17.05 -19.71 -0.14
CA SER A 13 17.24 -21.04 -0.77
C SER A 13 17.47 -21.04 -2.28
N GLY A 14 17.67 -19.87 -2.92
CA GLY A 14 18.07 -19.80 -4.33
C GLY A 14 16.99 -20.15 -5.36
N GLY A 15 15.74 -20.39 -4.95
CA GLY A 15 14.59 -20.65 -5.82
C GLY A 15 13.92 -19.36 -6.32
N MET A 16 14.66 -18.52 -7.04
CA MET A 16 14.29 -17.11 -7.31
C MET A 16 13.26 -16.86 -8.43
N ASN A 17 12.71 -17.86 -9.12
CA ASN A 17 11.92 -17.59 -10.35
C ASN A 17 10.40 -17.72 -10.24
N PHE A 18 9.84 -18.15 -9.10
CA PHE A 18 8.38 -18.33 -8.99
C PHE A 18 7.71 -17.50 -7.88
N TYR A 19 8.47 -17.03 -6.89
CA TYR A 19 7.93 -16.27 -5.75
C TYR A 19 8.20 -14.76 -5.81
N GLY A 20 9.06 -14.29 -6.72
CA GLY A 20 9.34 -12.86 -6.92
C GLY A 20 8.21 -12.10 -7.62
N SER A 21 7.28 -12.81 -8.27
CA SER A 21 6.14 -12.29 -9.03
C SER A 21 4.80 -12.46 -8.30
N MET A 22 4.81 -12.92 -7.05
CA MET A 22 3.59 -13.02 -6.23
C MET A 22 3.21 -11.61 -5.75
N PRO A 23 2.02 -11.08 -6.07
CA PRO A 23 1.62 -9.75 -5.63
C PRO A 23 1.63 -9.67 -4.10
N ASP A 24 2.22 -8.59 -3.58
CA ASP A 24 2.27 -8.37 -2.14
C ASP A 24 0.84 -8.16 -1.60
N SER A 25 0.49 -8.93 -0.58
CA SER A 25 -0.81 -8.81 0.11
C SER A 25 -0.61 -8.05 1.41
N TYR A 26 -1.31 -6.92 1.54
CA TYR A 26 -1.23 -6.04 2.70
C TYR A 26 -2.52 -6.16 3.53
N ASN A 27 -2.36 -6.25 4.85
CA ASN A 27 -3.47 -6.06 5.78
C ASN A 27 -3.52 -4.57 6.13
N VAL A 28 -4.62 -3.91 5.77
CA VAL A 28 -4.81 -2.48 6.02
C VAL A 28 -5.76 -2.29 7.19
N ALA A 29 -5.32 -1.55 8.21
CA ALA A 29 -6.16 -1.13 9.32
C ALA A 29 -6.54 0.35 9.12
N ILE A 30 -7.83 0.66 9.24
CA ILE A 30 -8.36 2.00 9.00
C ILE A 30 -8.83 2.60 10.34
N ASN A 31 -8.41 3.83 10.63
CA ASN A 31 -8.94 4.59 11.76
C ASN A 31 -10.18 5.39 11.34
N GLY A 32 -11.37 4.84 11.63
CA GLY A 32 -12.65 5.46 11.29
C GLY A 32 -12.91 6.81 11.98
N ASN A 33 -12.19 7.15 13.05
CA ASN A 33 -12.39 8.38 13.82
C ASN A 33 -11.54 9.56 13.29
N HIS A 34 -10.77 9.37 12.22
CA HIS A 34 -9.90 10.41 11.68
C HIS A 34 -10.63 11.23 10.61
N LYS A 35 -10.53 12.57 10.69
CA LYS A 35 -11.19 13.53 9.78
C LYS A 35 -10.93 13.26 8.29
N LEU A 36 -9.77 12.71 7.94
CA LEU A 36 -9.45 12.32 6.57
C LEU A 36 -10.37 11.21 6.04
N ILE A 37 -10.68 10.21 6.88
CA ILE A 37 -11.55 9.09 6.50
C ILE A 37 -12.99 9.56 6.37
N GLU A 38 -13.46 10.41 7.29
CA GLU A 38 -14.77 11.07 7.16
C GLU A 38 -14.88 11.86 5.84
N ARG A 39 -13.83 12.59 5.45
CA ARG A 39 -13.80 13.33 4.18
C ARG A 39 -13.91 12.37 2.98
N ILE A 40 -13.20 11.24 3.00
CA ILE A 40 -13.27 10.22 1.94
C ILE A 40 -14.69 9.64 1.86
N LEU A 41 -15.29 9.30 3.00
CA LEU A 41 -16.64 8.74 3.07
C LEU A 41 -17.72 9.72 2.56
N ASN A 42 -17.56 11.01 2.83
CA ASN A 42 -18.51 12.05 2.41
C ASN A 42 -18.25 12.58 1.00
N THR A 43 -17.26 12.07 0.26
CA THR A 43 -17.01 12.47 -1.13
C THR A 43 -17.94 11.70 -2.06
N GLU A 44 -18.87 12.40 -2.73
CA GLU A 44 -19.85 11.78 -3.63
C GLU A 44 -19.29 11.42 -5.01
N ASN A 45 -18.25 12.14 -5.46
CA ASN A 45 -17.59 11.85 -6.72
C ASN A 45 -16.63 10.67 -6.56
N GLU A 46 -16.92 9.56 -7.23
CA GLU A 46 -16.15 8.31 -7.17
C GLU A 46 -14.68 8.49 -7.60
N GLU A 47 -14.40 9.36 -8.58
CA GLU A 47 -13.03 9.63 -9.02
C GLU A 47 -12.23 10.36 -7.94
N GLU A 48 -12.83 11.36 -7.30
CA GLU A 48 -12.18 12.11 -6.21
C GLU A 48 -12.03 11.25 -4.95
N GLN A 49 -13.05 10.45 -4.63
CA GLN A 49 -13.00 9.50 -3.52
C GLN A 49 -11.85 8.51 -3.71
N THR A 50 -11.71 7.95 -4.91
CA THR A 50 -10.63 7.01 -5.26
C THR A 50 -9.26 7.68 -5.15
N LYS A 51 -9.11 8.93 -5.61
CA LYS A 51 -7.85 9.68 -5.49
C LYS A 51 -7.46 9.90 -4.03
N LEU A 52 -8.40 10.33 -3.18
CA LEU A 52 -8.15 10.56 -1.76
C LEU A 52 -7.82 9.26 -1.02
N ALA A 53 -8.54 8.17 -1.32
CA ALA A 53 -8.26 6.86 -0.74
C ALA A 53 -6.87 6.34 -1.14
N LYS A 54 -6.49 6.50 -2.40
CA LYS A 54 -5.16 6.12 -2.89
C LYS A 54 -4.06 6.95 -2.23
N GLN A 55 -4.24 8.26 -2.10
CA GLN A 55 -3.28 9.12 -1.41
C GLN A 55 -3.12 8.74 0.07
N ALA A 56 -4.20 8.41 0.77
CA ALA A 56 -4.15 7.95 2.16
C ALA A 56 -3.42 6.60 2.30
N PHE A 57 -3.60 5.70 1.33
CA PHE A 57 -2.91 4.41 1.28
C PHE A 57 -1.41 4.58 1.00
N ASP A 58 -1.04 5.38 0.00
CA ASP A 58 0.35 5.68 -0.34
C ASP A 58 1.08 6.34 0.85
N LEU A 59 0.40 7.25 1.57
CA LEU A 59 0.91 7.85 2.80
C LEU A 59 1.14 6.81 3.91
N ALA A 60 0.26 5.83 4.05
CA ALA A 60 0.43 4.74 5.00
C ALA A 60 1.65 3.88 4.64
N LEU A 61 1.83 3.53 3.36
CA LEU A 61 3.01 2.81 2.88
C LEU A 61 4.30 3.61 3.12
N LEU A 62 4.28 4.93 2.87
CA LEU A 62 5.42 5.81 3.14
C LEU A 62 5.77 5.83 4.63
N SER A 63 4.76 5.95 5.51
CA SER A 63 4.96 5.98 6.96
C SER A 63 5.60 4.70 7.52
N GLN A 64 5.40 3.58 6.83
CA GLN A 64 5.98 2.27 7.18
C GLN A 64 7.30 1.99 6.46
N GLY A 65 7.81 2.94 5.66
CA GLY A 65 9.02 2.75 4.85
C GLY A 65 8.86 1.74 3.71
N MET A 66 7.63 1.39 3.35
CA MET A 66 7.32 0.39 2.32
C MET A 66 7.16 1.01 0.92
N LEU A 67 6.92 2.33 0.83
CA LEU A 67 6.82 3.03 -0.44
C LEU A 67 8.21 3.34 -1.01
N THR A 68 8.60 2.68 -2.10
CA THR A 68 9.95 2.81 -2.68
C THR A 68 9.93 2.91 -4.20
N GLY A 69 11.01 3.42 -4.78
CA GLY A 69 11.20 3.46 -6.24
C GLY A 69 10.19 4.33 -6.98
N THR A 70 9.56 3.75 -8.00
CA THR A 70 8.62 4.44 -8.90
C THR A 70 7.37 4.93 -8.16
N GLU A 71 6.86 4.15 -7.21
CA GLU A 71 5.63 4.49 -6.46
C GLU A 71 5.82 5.72 -5.57
N LEU A 72 7.02 5.89 -4.98
CA LEU A 72 7.36 7.10 -4.22
C LEU A 72 7.37 8.34 -5.12
N THR A 73 7.91 8.20 -6.33
CA THR A 73 7.98 9.31 -7.29
C THR A 73 6.59 9.71 -7.77
N GLU A 74 5.73 8.73 -8.06
CA GLU A 74 4.33 8.96 -8.43
C GLU A 74 3.54 9.62 -7.30
N PHE A 75 3.78 9.22 -6.05
CA PHE A 75 3.14 9.84 -4.88
C PHE A 75 3.53 11.31 -4.72
N VAL A 76 4.82 11.64 -4.86
CA VAL A 76 5.31 13.03 -4.79
C VAL A 76 4.70 13.89 -5.90
N ASN A 77 4.56 13.35 -7.11
CA ASN A 77 3.96 14.09 -8.23
C ASN A 77 2.43 14.26 -8.10
N ARG A 78 1.75 13.43 -7.31
CA ARG A 78 0.30 13.48 -7.08
C ARG A 78 -0.09 14.37 -5.88
N SER A 79 0.82 14.54 -4.91
CA SER A 79 0.56 15.25 -3.65
C SER A 79 0.76 16.75 -3.77
#